data_AF-A0A349ULW3-F1
#
_entry.id   AF-A0A349ULW3-F1
#
_cell.length_a   1.000
_cell.length_b   1.000
_cell.length_c   1.000
_cell.angle_alpha   90.00
_cell.angle_beta   90.00
_cell.angle_gamma   90.00
#
_symmetry.space_group_name_H-M   'P 1'
#
loop_
_entity.id
_entity.type
_entity.pdbx_description
1 polymer ?
#
loop_
_entity_poly.entity_id
_entity_poly.type
_entity_poly.pdbx_seq_one_letter_code
_entity_poly.pdbx_strand_id
1 'polypeptide(L)'
;MSEEPNQPDNRLDGLLRRWGADEAVRAARPAAAPPTARARAHAPAKRRPGERRLPWAALAAAAILLCALSFWAGSMLPGPQRVSSPAPGAAGELESARKALAQARADAQAARNAQKTAETQLADRQKELARFGELESRWEEEKKSLLQRYENSLAKLRGESEAKDEALTAAKARADETSAQLVKAQQELVAAEADKKAAADLERLRKEFATETARLRELHGKAVTEARAAGDDLTALKARQSQLFREAQMAYLNVAAPTEAGLQARQTAARRSLLAARCGQVEKNARAEETRKIIARLEVVLTRLDLLDSYDARAEDAFASLVSQDGLLARIETVLAAGAEPESVRLLLLESRLVLTGVNRVG
;
A
#
# COMPACT_ATOMS: atom_id res chain seq x y z
N MET A 1 27.31 -42.04 -39.38
CA MET A 1 28.22 -40.89 -39.20
C MET A 1 27.38 -39.65 -39.46
N SER A 2 27.01 -38.96 -38.39
CA SER A 2 26.26 -37.71 -38.45
C SER A 2 27.01 -36.73 -37.56
N GLU A 3 27.64 -35.74 -38.18
CA GLU A 3 28.25 -34.60 -37.51
C GLU A 3 27.14 -33.69 -36.99
N GLU A 4 27.11 -33.45 -35.68
CA GLU A 4 26.33 -32.38 -35.06
C GLU A 4 27.24 -31.15 -34.84
N PRO A 5 26.74 -29.93 -35.10
CA PRO A 5 27.56 -28.73 -35.10
C PRO A 5 27.80 -28.20 -33.68
N ASN A 6 29.02 -27.70 -33.49
CA ASN A 6 29.55 -27.05 -32.31
C ASN A 6 28.71 -25.81 -31.94
N GLN A 7 27.91 -25.87 -30.87
CA GLN A 7 27.17 -24.71 -30.33
C GLN A 7 28.08 -23.89 -29.40
N PRO A 8 28.06 -22.53 -29.51
CA PRO A 8 28.93 -21.66 -28.72
C PRO A 8 28.50 -21.52 -27.26
N ASP A 9 29.49 -21.33 -26.39
CA ASP A 9 29.38 -21.13 -24.94
C ASP A 9 28.41 -19.99 -24.55
N ASN A 10 27.27 -20.34 -23.97
CA ASN A 10 26.29 -19.43 -23.35
C ASN A 10 26.79 -18.75 -22.05
N ARG A 11 28.10 -18.67 -21.83
CA ARG A 11 28.71 -18.06 -20.63
C ARG A 11 28.68 -16.54 -20.65
N LEU A 12 28.65 -15.92 -21.83
CA LEU A 12 28.62 -14.45 -22.00
C LEU A 12 27.22 -13.85 -21.73
N ASP A 13 26.15 -14.54 -22.13
CA ASP A 13 24.76 -14.14 -21.84
C ASP A 13 24.41 -14.24 -20.34
N GLY A 14 25.07 -15.14 -19.62
CA GLY A 14 24.95 -15.27 -18.16
C GLY A 14 25.63 -14.12 -17.38
N LEU A 15 26.64 -13.49 -17.96
CA LEU A 15 27.36 -12.36 -17.36
C LEU A 15 26.65 -11.03 -17.60
N LEU A 16 26.03 -10.84 -18.78
CA LEU A 16 25.28 -9.63 -19.11
C LEU A 16 23.97 -9.48 -18.32
N ARG A 17 23.32 -10.59 -17.93
CA ARG A 17 22.11 -10.56 -17.08
C ARG A 17 22.40 -10.26 -15.60
N ARG A 18 23.64 -10.45 -15.13
CA ARG A 18 24.03 -10.24 -13.73
C ARG A 18 24.35 -8.80 -13.37
N TRP A 19 24.47 -7.89 -14.35
CA TRP A 19 24.89 -6.50 -14.12
C TRP A 19 23.82 -5.43 -14.43
N GLY A 20 22.58 -5.82 -14.77
CA GLY A 20 21.57 -4.86 -15.24
C GLY A 20 20.23 -4.81 -14.49
N ALA A 21 20.00 -5.61 -13.45
CA ALA A 21 18.64 -5.78 -12.89
C ALA A 21 18.40 -5.16 -11.50
N ASP A 22 19.43 -4.86 -10.72
CA ASP A 22 19.26 -4.40 -9.32
C ASP A 22 19.16 -2.88 -9.16
N GLU A 23 19.54 -2.09 -10.17
CA GLU A 23 19.45 -0.62 -10.12
C GLU A 23 18.09 -0.08 -10.63
N ALA A 24 17.41 -0.80 -11.54
CA ALA A 24 16.10 -0.38 -12.07
C ALA A 24 14.96 -0.47 -11.03
N VAL A 25 15.10 -1.31 -10.00
CA VAL A 25 14.07 -1.49 -8.95
C VAL A 25 14.16 -0.43 -7.85
N ARG A 26 15.30 0.28 -7.72
CA ARG A 26 15.43 1.40 -6.76
C ARG A 26 14.89 2.73 -7.28
N ALA A 27 14.71 2.88 -8.60
CA ALA A 27 14.19 4.11 -9.21
C ALA A 27 12.65 4.16 -9.33
N ALA A 28 11.94 3.07 -9.02
CA ALA A 28 10.50 2.97 -9.19
C ALA A 28 9.76 2.63 -7.88
N ARG A 29 9.78 3.55 -6.91
CA ARG A 29 8.74 3.60 -5.88
C ARG A 29 8.32 5.04 -5.58
N PRO A 30 7.01 5.37 -5.66
CA PRO A 30 6.52 6.71 -5.40
C PRO A 30 6.52 7.02 -3.91
N ALA A 31 7.07 8.18 -3.54
CA ALA A 31 7.02 8.70 -2.17
C ALA A 31 5.79 9.59 -1.96
N ALA A 32 5.20 9.42 -0.79
CA ALA A 32 3.94 9.97 -0.32
C ALA A 32 3.93 11.51 -0.17
N ALA A 33 2.73 12.08 -0.24
CA ALA A 33 2.44 13.48 0.06
C ALA A 33 2.67 13.82 1.54
N PRO A 34 3.15 15.03 1.88
CA PRO A 34 3.29 15.49 3.26
C PRO A 34 2.00 16.14 3.81
N PRO A 35 1.78 16.10 5.14
CA PRO A 35 0.59 16.65 5.79
C PRO A 35 0.74 18.12 6.24
N THR A 36 -0.40 18.82 6.14
CA THR A 36 -0.93 19.92 6.98
C THR A 36 -0.01 21.03 7.55
N ALA A 37 -0.23 22.25 7.07
CA ALA A 37 0.03 23.48 7.82
C ALA A 37 -1.30 24.13 8.26
N ARG A 38 -1.39 24.37 9.57
CA ARG A 38 -2.45 25.09 10.28
C ARG A 38 -2.58 26.53 9.78
N ALA A 39 -3.81 26.97 9.51
CA ALA A 39 -4.22 28.36 9.67
C ALA A 39 -5.44 28.41 10.60
N ARG A 40 -5.21 28.96 11.79
CA ARG A 40 -6.25 29.39 12.74
C ARG A 40 -6.87 30.68 12.19
N ALA A 41 -8.19 30.73 12.07
CA ALA A 41 -8.95 31.98 12.17
C ALA A 41 -10.40 31.69 12.56
N HIS A 42 -10.66 31.96 13.83
CA HIS A 42 -11.86 32.53 14.45
C HIS A 42 -13.27 32.02 14.12
N ALA A 43 -13.91 31.60 15.21
CA ALA A 43 -15.27 31.14 15.37
C ALA A 43 -16.36 32.18 15.01
N PRO A 44 -17.58 31.71 14.70
CA PRO A 44 -18.75 32.56 14.54
C PRO A 44 -19.35 32.96 15.90
N ALA A 45 -19.57 34.27 16.09
CA ALA A 45 -20.23 34.81 17.26
C ALA A 45 -21.75 34.56 17.21
N LYS A 46 -22.26 33.83 18.21
CA LYS A 46 -23.66 33.86 18.65
C LYS A 46 -23.80 34.91 19.77
N ARG A 47 -24.80 35.80 19.67
CA ARG A 47 -25.61 36.44 20.75
C ARG A 47 -26.51 37.50 20.10
N ARG A 48 -27.81 37.24 19.95
CA ARG A 48 -28.97 37.59 20.83
C ARG A 48 -29.58 38.97 20.51
N PRO A 49 -30.93 39.07 20.56
CA PRO A 49 -31.68 40.21 20.05
C PRO A 49 -31.75 41.34 21.07
N GLY A 50 -31.53 42.57 20.61
CA GLY A 50 -31.73 43.78 21.41
C GLY A 50 -33.20 44.18 21.43
N GLU A 51 -33.79 44.10 22.61
CA GLU A 51 -35.08 44.68 22.97
C GLU A 51 -35.06 46.20 22.74
N ARG A 52 -36.03 46.72 21.96
CA ARG A 52 -36.38 48.13 21.95
C ARG A 52 -37.69 48.30 22.72
N ARG A 53 -37.59 48.67 24.00
CA ARG A 53 -38.72 49.21 24.77
C ARG A 53 -38.76 50.72 24.56
N LEU A 54 -39.90 51.21 24.07
CA LEU A 54 -40.30 52.62 24.05
C LEU A 54 -40.73 53.05 25.47
N PRO A 55 -40.25 54.18 26.01
CA PRO A 55 -40.69 54.65 27.32
C PRO A 55 -42.03 55.39 27.23
N TRP A 56 -43.04 54.83 27.88
CA TRP A 56 -44.37 55.42 28.18
C TRP A 56 -44.34 56.61 29.16
N ALA A 57 -43.19 57.29 29.30
CA ALA A 57 -43.01 58.38 30.24
C ALA A 57 -43.57 59.74 29.73
N ALA A 58 -44.02 59.83 28.48
CA ALA A 58 -44.49 61.08 27.89
C ALA A 58 -46.01 61.33 28.00
N LEU A 59 -46.83 60.35 28.41
CA LEU A 59 -48.29 60.53 28.49
C LEU A 59 -48.83 60.76 29.92
N ALA A 60 -48.03 60.50 30.96
CA ALA A 60 -48.42 60.77 32.34
C ALA A 60 -48.31 62.26 32.75
N ALA A 61 -47.56 63.08 31.99
CA ALA A 61 -47.36 64.50 32.28
C ALA A 61 -48.52 65.42 31.82
N ALA A 62 -49.40 64.94 30.92
CA ALA A 62 -50.48 65.77 30.37
C ALA A 62 -51.76 65.78 31.23
N ALA A 63 -51.95 64.81 32.13
CA ALA A 63 -53.18 64.70 32.94
C ALA A 63 -53.14 65.54 34.24
N ILE A 64 -51.96 65.95 34.72
CA ILE A 64 -51.82 66.69 35.98
C ILE A 64 -52.00 68.21 35.79
N LEU A 65 -51.92 68.72 34.55
CA LEU A 65 -52.05 70.14 34.23
C LEU A 65 -53.49 70.64 34.02
N LEU A 66 -54.49 69.75 33.96
CA LEU A 66 -55.88 70.12 33.69
C LEU A 66 -56.82 70.13 34.91
N CYS A 67 -56.36 69.66 36.08
CA CYS A 67 -57.14 69.71 37.33
C CYS A 67 -56.84 70.93 38.22
N ALA A 68 -55.92 71.81 37.84
CA ALA A 68 -55.55 73.00 38.62
C ALA A 68 -56.34 74.28 38.28
N LEU A 69 -57.31 74.23 37.35
CA LEU A 69 -58.01 75.41 36.81
C LEU A 69 -59.50 75.53 37.22
N SER A 70 -59.89 74.94 38.35
CA SER A 70 -61.29 74.97 38.82
C SER A 70 -61.57 75.83 40.06
N PHE A 71 -60.65 76.66 40.58
CA PHE A 71 -60.80 77.14 41.97
C PHE A 71 -60.81 78.66 42.23
N TRP A 72 -61.04 79.52 41.23
CA TRP A 72 -61.10 80.98 41.46
C TRP A 72 -62.17 81.69 40.61
N ALA A 73 -63.43 81.54 40.97
CA ALA A 73 -64.51 82.49 40.64
C ALA A 73 -65.74 82.24 41.52
N GLY A 74 -65.58 82.49 42.83
CA GLY A 74 -66.69 82.58 43.76
C GLY A 74 -67.32 83.97 43.76
N SER A 75 -68.60 84.00 44.13
CA SER A 75 -69.26 85.02 44.95
C SER A 75 -69.32 86.47 44.44
N MET A 76 -70.51 86.90 43.97
CA MET A 76 -71.17 88.15 44.41
C MET A 76 -72.71 88.08 44.24
N LEU A 77 -73.41 88.20 45.37
CA LEU A 77 -74.81 88.65 45.55
C LEU A 77 -74.83 90.20 45.47
N PRO A 78 -75.98 90.94 45.32
CA PRO A 78 -77.21 90.80 46.12
C PRO A 78 -78.57 91.14 45.43
N GLY A 79 -79.69 90.87 46.12
CA GLY A 79 -81.02 91.48 45.85
C GLY A 79 -81.19 92.84 46.56
N PRO A 80 -82.39 93.20 47.08
CA PRO A 80 -83.69 93.51 46.48
C PRO A 80 -84.10 95.00 46.74
N GLN A 81 -85.18 95.55 46.14
CA GLN A 81 -85.81 96.79 46.65
C GLN A 81 -87.35 96.78 46.57
N ARG A 82 -87.95 97.20 47.69
CA ARG A 82 -89.36 97.58 47.93
C ARG A 82 -89.52 99.11 47.72
N VAL A 83 -90.78 99.57 47.66
CA VAL A 83 -91.37 100.71 48.42
C VAL A 83 -92.21 101.72 47.57
N SER A 84 -93.51 101.79 47.91
CA SER A 84 -94.46 102.95 48.00
C SER A 84 -95.21 103.61 46.82
N SER A 85 -96.55 103.43 46.88
CA SER A 85 -97.75 104.31 46.72
C SER A 85 -97.62 105.85 46.56
N PRO A 86 -98.69 106.65 46.21
CA PRO A 86 -100.14 106.31 46.10
C PRO A 86 -101.01 106.94 44.95
N ALA A 87 -102.21 106.34 44.76
CA ALA A 87 -103.54 106.91 44.37
C ALA A 87 -103.82 107.52 42.96
N PRO A 88 -105.09 107.59 42.50
CA PRO A 88 -106.20 106.63 42.57
C PRO A 88 -106.83 106.36 41.17
N GLY A 89 -107.24 105.13 40.87
CA GLY A 89 -107.83 104.78 39.57
C GLY A 89 -108.46 103.38 39.52
N ALA A 90 -109.29 103.08 40.52
CA ALA A 90 -109.89 101.76 40.72
C ALA A 90 -111.06 101.51 39.74
N ALA A 91 -110.82 100.70 38.70
CA ALA A 91 -111.79 99.75 38.13
C ALA A 91 -111.20 98.92 36.97
N GLY A 92 -110.35 99.51 36.11
CA GLY A 92 -109.81 98.84 34.92
C GLY A 92 -108.59 97.94 35.16
N GLU A 93 -107.79 98.22 36.19
CA GLU A 93 -106.55 97.47 36.48
C GLU A 93 -106.78 96.12 37.17
N LEU A 94 -107.96 95.90 37.75
CA LEU A 94 -108.28 94.67 38.48
C LEU A 94 -108.57 93.49 37.53
N GLU A 95 -109.04 93.79 36.32
CA GLU A 95 -109.30 92.79 35.28
C GLU A 95 -108.02 92.41 34.51
N SER A 96 -107.14 93.38 34.25
CA SER A 96 -105.79 93.12 33.69
C SER A 96 -104.90 92.40 34.70
N ALA A 97 -104.98 92.73 36.00
CA ALA A 97 -104.28 92.01 37.06
C ALA A 97 -104.78 90.56 37.20
N ARG A 98 -106.08 90.29 37.06
CA ARG A 98 -106.62 88.91 37.06
C ARG A 98 -106.16 88.10 35.85
N LYS A 99 -106.14 88.70 34.65
CA LYS A 99 -105.60 88.04 33.45
C LYS A 99 -104.10 87.77 33.58
N ALA A 100 -103.32 88.72 34.12
CA ALA A 100 -101.90 88.53 34.39
C ALA A 100 -101.63 87.43 35.42
N LEU A 101 -102.47 87.29 36.45
CA LEU A 101 -102.34 86.24 37.46
C LEU A 101 -102.76 84.85 36.93
N ALA A 102 -103.74 84.79 36.03
CA ALA A 102 -104.09 83.58 35.29
C ALA A 102 -102.97 83.16 34.32
N GLN A 103 -102.38 84.12 33.60
CA GLN A 103 -101.22 83.91 32.73
C GLN A 103 -100.02 83.40 33.53
N ALA A 104 -99.68 84.07 34.65
CA ALA A 104 -98.58 83.67 35.53
C ALA A 104 -98.81 82.28 36.16
N ARG A 105 -100.06 81.89 36.42
CA ARG A 105 -100.39 80.51 36.86
C ARG A 105 -100.22 79.51 35.73
N ALA A 106 -100.63 79.82 34.50
CA ALA A 106 -100.42 78.98 33.34
C ALA A 106 -98.92 78.81 33.04
N ASP A 107 -98.13 79.89 33.13
CA ASP A 107 -96.68 79.88 32.93
C ASP A 107 -95.95 79.11 34.04
N ALA A 108 -96.38 79.26 35.30
CA ALA A 108 -95.83 78.48 36.42
C ALA A 108 -96.15 76.97 36.29
N GLN A 109 -97.32 76.63 35.73
CA GLN A 109 -97.73 75.24 35.52
C GLN A 109 -97.03 74.64 34.29
N ALA A 110 -96.81 75.42 33.23
CA ALA A 110 -95.96 75.06 32.10
C ALA A 110 -94.49 74.85 32.53
N ALA A 111 -93.95 75.74 33.38
CA ALA A 111 -92.61 75.60 33.95
C ALA A 111 -92.47 74.34 34.82
N ARG A 112 -93.48 74.01 35.63
CA ARG A 112 -93.49 72.75 36.41
C ARG A 112 -93.56 71.51 35.54
N ASN A 113 -94.33 71.54 34.45
CA ASN A 113 -94.38 70.44 33.49
C ASN A 113 -93.05 70.30 32.73
N ALA A 114 -92.43 71.42 32.33
CA ALA A 114 -91.12 71.47 31.70
C ALA A 114 -90.01 70.94 32.63
N GLN A 115 -90.08 71.27 33.92
CA GLN A 115 -89.18 70.74 34.94
C GLN A 115 -89.33 69.23 35.09
N LYS A 116 -90.56 68.71 35.16
CA LYS A 116 -90.80 67.26 35.20
C LYS A 116 -90.27 66.55 33.95
N THR A 117 -90.43 67.14 32.76
CA THR A 117 -89.85 66.57 31.53
C THR A 117 -88.32 66.60 31.53
N ALA A 118 -87.72 67.66 32.07
CA ALA A 118 -86.26 67.76 32.21
C ALA A 118 -85.72 66.76 33.25
N GLU A 119 -86.43 66.54 34.36
CA GLU A 119 -86.11 65.52 35.35
C GLU A 119 -86.21 64.10 34.78
N THR A 120 -87.24 63.81 33.96
CA THR A 120 -87.32 62.51 33.25
C THR A 120 -86.20 62.34 32.23
N GLN A 121 -85.84 63.39 31.49
CA GLN A 121 -84.73 63.34 30.52
C GLN A 121 -83.36 63.17 31.21
N LEU A 122 -83.18 63.78 32.39
CA LEU A 122 -81.99 63.58 33.22
C LEU A 122 -81.92 62.16 33.76
N ALA A 123 -83.04 61.61 34.24
CA ALA A 123 -83.12 60.22 34.70
C ALA A 123 -82.84 59.22 33.56
N ASP A 124 -83.35 59.48 32.35
CA ASP A 124 -83.09 58.63 31.19
C ASP A 124 -81.64 58.74 30.72
N ARG A 125 -81.04 59.94 30.70
CA ARG A 125 -79.60 60.11 30.45
C ARG A 125 -78.72 59.44 31.49
N GLN A 126 -79.10 59.48 32.78
CA GLN A 126 -78.37 58.78 33.83
C GLN A 126 -78.43 57.26 33.65
N LYS A 127 -79.57 56.72 33.22
CA LYS A 127 -79.70 55.29 32.86
C LYS A 127 -78.85 54.93 31.64
N GLU A 128 -78.79 55.78 30.62
CA GLU A 128 -77.93 55.56 29.45
C GLU A 128 -76.46 55.56 29.84
N LEU A 129 -76.00 56.51 30.66
CA LEU A 129 -74.63 56.54 31.17
C LEU A 129 -74.29 55.30 32.02
N ALA A 130 -75.21 54.84 32.85
CA ALA A 130 -75.03 53.59 33.60
C ALA A 130 -74.90 52.37 32.67
N ARG A 131 -75.70 52.31 31.60
CA ARG A 131 -75.58 51.26 30.56
C ARG A 131 -74.25 51.33 29.82
N PHE A 132 -73.74 52.53 29.52
CA PHE A 132 -72.40 52.68 28.92
C PHE A 132 -71.30 52.19 29.87
N GLY A 133 -71.39 52.51 31.16
CA GLY A 133 -70.44 51.99 32.16
C GLY A 133 -70.45 50.46 32.27
N GLU A 134 -71.62 49.83 32.20
CA GLU A 134 -71.74 48.36 32.14
C GLU A 134 -71.20 47.75 30.83
N LEU A 135 -71.37 48.44 29.70
CA LEU A 135 -70.81 47.98 28.42
C LEU A 135 -69.28 48.11 28.40
N GLU A 136 -68.72 49.18 28.96
CA GLU A 136 -67.27 49.35 29.10
C GLU A 136 -66.66 48.30 30.03
N SER A 137 -67.32 47.97 31.14
CA SER A 137 -66.83 46.91 32.04
C SER A 137 -66.83 45.54 31.35
N ARG A 138 -67.91 45.20 30.65
CA ARG A 138 -68.01 43.96 29.84
C ARG A 138 -66.95 43.91 28.75
N TRP A 139 -66.72 45.03 28.06
CA TRP A 139 -65.69 45.12 27.04
C TRP A 139 -64.29 44.90 27.60
N GLU A 140 -63.95 45.50 28.74
CA GLU A 140 -62.64 45.30 29.38
C GLU A 140 -62.47 43.89 29.95
N GLU A 141 -63.53 43.25 30.46
CA GLU A 141 -63.51 41.83 30.85
C GLU A 141 -63.30 40.91 29.64
N GLU A 142 -64.03 41.14 28.55
CA GLU A 142 -63.94 40.34 27.33
C GLU A 142 -62.56 40.48 26.67
N LYS A 143 -62.03 41.72 26.60
CA LYS A 143 -60.67 42.02 26.14
C LYS A 143 -59.61 41.31 26.96
N LYS A 144 -59.71 41.34 28.30
CA LYS A 144 -58.81 40.57 29.18
C LYS A 144 -58.91 39.07 28.92
N SER A 145 -60.12 38.55 28.78
CA SER A 145 -60.34 37.13 28.50
C SER A 145 -59.74 36.70 27.17
N LEU A 146 -59.83 37.55 26.13
CA LEU A 146 -59.25 37.31 24.81
C LEU A 146 -57.72 37.33 24.88
N LEU A 147 -57.13 38.35 25.52
CA LEU A 147 -55.68 38.43 25.71
C LEU A 147 -55.15 37.20 26.44
N GLN A 148 -55.82 36.75 27.50
CA GLN A 148 -55.42 35.56 28.23
C GLN A 148 -55.56 34.28 27.39
N ARG A 149 -56.59 34.16 26.55
CA ARG A 149 -56.71 33.05 25.58
C ARG A 149 -55.57 33.07 24.54
N TYR A 150 -55.18 34.25 24.06
CA TYR A 150 -54.04 34.41 23.14
C TYR A 150 -52.69 34.09 23.82
N GLU A 151 -52.48 34.51 25.06
CA GLU A 151 -51.28 34.17 25.83
C GLU A 151 -51.19 32.66 26.07
N ASN A 152 -52.31 32.04 26.45
CA ASN A 152 -52.38 30.59 26.64
C ASN A 152 -52.12 29.82 25.33
N SER A 153 -52.65 30.30 24.19
CA SER A 153 -52.42 29.65 22.90
C SER A 153 -50.97 29.81 22.43
N LEU A 154 -50.36 30.99 22.63
CA LEU A 154 -48.94 31.22 22.36
C LEU A 154 -48.02 30.37 23.25
N ALA A 155 -48.35 30.24 24.54
CA ALA A 155 -47.61 29.37 25.45
C ALA A 155 -47.70 27.90 25.01
N LYS A 156 -48.89 27.45 24.59
CA LYS A 156 -49.07 26.09 24.06
C LYS A 156 -48.27 25.85 22.78
N LEU A 157 -48.31 26.78 21.83
CA LEU A 157 -47.55 26.69 20.59
C LEU A 157 -46.04 26.70 20.83
N ARG A 158 -45.55 27.49 21.79
CA ARG A 158 -44.13 27.48 22.20
C ARG A 158 -43.73 26.13 22.79
N GLY A 159 -44.53 25.58 23.71
CA GLY A 159 -44.28 24.25 24.28
C GLY A 159 -44.28 23.15 23.22
N GLU A 160 -45.21 23.21 22.25
CA GLU A 160 -45.23 22.27 21.12
C GLU A 160 -44.01 22.42 20.20
N SER A 161 -43.51 23.65 19.97
CA SER A 161 -42.29 23.86 19.18
C SER A 161 -41.04 23.37 19.91
N GLU A 162 -40.91 23.63 21.21
CA GLU A 162 -39.78 23.19 22.02
C GLU A 162 -39.73 21.66 22.10
N ALA A 163 -40.87 21.00 22.30
CA ALA A 163 -40.97 19.54 22.29
C ALA A 163 -40.58 18.93 20.92
N LYS A 164 -40.92 19.60 19.81
CA LYS A 164 -40.52 19.17 18.46
C LYS A 164 -39.02 19.36 18.24
N ASP A 165 -38.44 20.46 18.72
CA ASP A 165 -37.00 20.70 18.62
C ASP A 165 -36.22 19.69 19.48
N GLU A 166 -36.68 19.38 20.68
CA GLU A 166 -36.13 18.30 21.52
C GLU A 166 -36.24 16.94 20.84
N ALA A 167 -37.40 16.60 20.27
CA ALA A 167 -37.57 15.35 19.53
C ALA A 167 -36.65 15.27 18.29
N LEU A 168 -36.46 16.38 17.57
CA LEU A 168 -35.61 16.43 16.38
C LEU A 168 -34.12 16.35 16.73
N THR A 169 -33.69 16.96 17.83
CA THR A 169 -32.32 16.80 18.34
C THR A 169 -32.05 15.38 18.83
N ALA A 170 -33.00 14.77 19.55
CA ALA A 170 -32.90 13.37 19.97
C ALA A 170 -32.89 12.41 18.77
N ALA A 171 -33.70 12.66 17.74
CA ALA A 171 -33.73 11.86 16.51
C ALA A 171 -32.41 11.97 15.73
N LYS A 172 -31.83 13.18 15.64
CA LYS A 172 -30.51 13.38 15.03
C LYS A 172 -29.41 12.65 15.80
N ALA A 173 -29.38 12.74 17.13
CA ALA A 173 -28.41 12.03 17.95
C ALA A 173 -28.51 10.51 17.75
N ARG A 174 -29.72 9.95 17.67
CA ARG A 174 -29.93 8.53 17.37
C ARG A 174 -29.48 8.15 15.96
N ALA A 175 -29.74 9.00 14.96
CA ALA A 175 -29.28 8.78 13.59
C ALA A 175 -27.75 8.82 13.48
N ASP A 176 -27.10 9.74 14.21
CA ASP A 176 -25.64 9.82 14.27
C ASP A 176 -25.06 8.57 14.95
N GLU A 177 -25.66 8.10 16.05
CA GLU A 177 -25.25 6.87 16.74
C GLU A 177 -25.40 5.63 15.86
N THR A 178 -26.53 5.45 15.16
CA THR A 178 -26.70 4.32 14.24
C THR A 178 -25.75 4.40 13.05
N SER A 179 -25.48 5.61 12.53
CA SER A 179 -24.49 5.79 11.47
C SER A 179 -23.08 5.41 11.93
N ALA A 180 -22.69 5.75 13.16
CA ALA A 180 -21.41 5.37 13.74
C ALA A 180 -21.30 3.85 13.96
N GLN A 181 -22.38 3.20 14.41
CA GLN A 181 -22.45 1.74 14.55
C GLN A 181 -22.33 1.03 13.20
N LEU A 182 -22.98 1.54 12.15
CA LEU A 182 -22.86 0.99 10.79
C LEU A 182 -21.43 1.11 10.24
N VAL A 183 -20.78 2.25 10.44
CA VAL A 183 -19.38 2.45 10.03
C VAL A 183 -18.46 1.46 10.75
N LYS A 184 -18.66 1.27 12.06
CA LYS A 184 -17.88 0.31 12.85
C LYS A 184 -18.10 -1.14 12.37
N ALA A 185 -19.36 -1.55 12.16
CA ALA A 185 -19.68 -2.88 11.65
C ALA A 185 -19.09 -3.13 10.26
N GLN A 186 -19.09 -2.12 9.39
CA GLN A 186 -18.49 -2.21 8.06
C GLN A 186 -16.96 -2.36 8.13
N GLN A 187 -16.29 -1.66 9.05
CA GLN A 187 -14.85 -1.82 9.29
C GLN A 187 -14.51 -3.23 9.81
N GLU A 188 -15.30 -3.77 10.74
CA GLU A 188 -15.12 -5.13 11.26
C GLU A 188 -15.31 -6.20 10.17
N LEU A 189 -16.26 -6.00 9.26
CA LEU A 189 -16.50 -6.92 8.14
C LEU A 189 -15.32 -6.92 7.14
N VAL A 190 -14.81 -5.74 6.80
CA VAL A 190 -13.61 -5.60 5.94
C VAL A 190 -12.38 -6.25 6.58
N ALA A 191 -12.18 -6.07 7.89
CA ALA A 191 -11.09 -6.71 8.63
C ALA A 191 -11.22 -8.25 8.60
N ALA A 192 -12.42 -8.78 8.86
CA ALA A 192 -12.68 -10.21 8.83
C ALA A 192 -12.48 -10.84 7.43
N GLU A 193 -12.81 -10.11 6.36
CA GLU A 193 -12.53 -10.54 4.98
C GLU A 193 -11.03 -10.52 4.66
N ALA A 194 -10.29 -9.53 5.14
CA ALA A 194 -8.84 -9.48 5.01
C ALA A 194 -8.16 -10.65 5.73
N ASP A 195 -8.61 -10.98 6.94
CA ASP A 195 -8.09 -12.12 7.71
C ASP A 195 -8.38 -13.46 7.02
N LYS A 196 -9.57 -13.64 6.44
CA LYS A 196 -9.90 -14.84 5.64
C LYS A 196 -9.00 -14.97 4.41
N LYS A 197 -8.74 -13.87 3.70
CA LYS A 197 -7.82 -13.88 2.55
C LYS A 197 -6.39 -14.22 2.99
N ALA A 198 -5.91 -13.61 4.08
CA ALA A 198 -4.58 -13.90 4.62
C ALA A 198 -4.45 -15.38 5.04
N ALA A 199 -5.49 -15.98 5.64
CA ALA A 199 -5.49 -17.39 5.99
C ALA A 199 -5.43 -18.30 4.74
N ALA A 200 -6.18 -17.98 3.68
CA ALA A 200 -6.15 -18.72 2.43
C ALA A 200 -4.79 -18.62 1.72
N ASP A 201 -4.18 -17.43 1.71
CA ASP A 201 -2.85 -17.20 1.14
C ASP A 201 -1.76 -17.97 1.91
N LEU A 202 -1.84 -18.03 3.24
CA LEU A 202 -0.94 -18.84 4.06
C LEU A 202 -1.07 -20.34 3.76
N GLU A 203 -2.30 -20.84 3.55
CA GLU A 203 -2.51 -22.24 3.18
C GLU A 203 -1.95 -22.55 1.78
N ARG A 204 -2.14 -21.64 0.83
CA ARG A 204 -1.55 -21.74 -0.52
C ARG A 204 -0.02 -21.79 -0.45
N LEU A 205 0.61 -20.86 0.27
CA LEU A 205 2.06 -20.84 0.45
C LEU A 205 2.57 -22.13 1.10
N ARG A 206 1.89 -22.66 2.12
CA ARG A 206 2.26 -23.94 2.74
C ARG A 206 2.25 -25.09 1.74
N LYS A 207 1.26 -25.15 0.83
CA LYS A 207 1.20 -26.17 -0.23
C LYS A 207 2.34 -25.99 -1.23
N GLU A 208 2.61 -24.76 -1.67
CA GLU A 208 3.72 -24.45 -2.59
C GLU A 208 5.09 -24.82 -1.96
N PHE A 209 5.32 -24.48 -0.70
CA PHE A 209 6.52 -24.88 0.04
C PHE A 209 6.63 -26.40 0.21
N ALA A 210 5.53 -27.11 0.50
CA ALA A 210 5.53 -28.56 0.58
C ALA A 210 5.91 -29.21 -0.76
N THR A 211 5.39 -28.69 -1.88
CA THR A 211 5.75 -29.18 -3.22
C THR A 211 7.20 -28.89 -3.57
N GLU A 212 7.71 -27.69 -3.28
CA GLU A 212 9.08 -27.32 -3.61
C GLU A 212 10.10 -28.09 -2.75
N THR A 213 9.80 -28.29 -1.46
CA THR A 213 10.67 -29.13 -0.61
C THR A 213 10.68 -30.60 -1.05
N ALA A 214 9.57 -31.14 -1.56
CA ALA A 214 9.54 -32.48 -2.16
C ALA A 214 10.42 -32.55 -3.43
N ARG A 215 10.29 -31.56 -4.31
CA ARG A 215 11.10 -31.44 -5.54
C ARG A 215 12.60 -31.34 -5.24
N LEU A 216 12.98 -30.53 -4.26
CA LEU A 216 14.39 -30.38 -3.85
C LEU A 216 14.95 -31.67 -3.24
N ARG A 217 14.16 -32.42 -2.45
CA ARG A 217 14.58 -33.74 -1.95
C ARG A 217 14.82 -34.73 -3.08
N GLU A 218 13.96 -34.75 -4.10
CA GLU A 218 14.12 -35.63 -5.25
C GLU A 218 15.38 -35.29 -6.05
N LEU A 219 15.60 -34.00 -6.35
CA LEU A 219 16.81 -33.53 -7.03
C LEU A 219 18.07 -33.85 -6.24
N HIS A 220 18.05 -33.66 -4.91
CA HIS A 220 19.17 -34.01 -4.05
C HIS A 220 19.43 -35.53 -4.05
N GLY A 221 18.37 -36.34 -4.00
CA GLY A 221 18.49 -37.80 -4.12
C GLY A 221 19.19 -38.22 -5.41
N LYS A 222 18.78 -37.66 -6.55
CA LYS A 222 19.41 -37.90 -7.87
C LYS A 222 20.88 -37.49 -7.89
N ALA A 223 21.19 -36.28 -7.42
CA ALA A 223 22.57 -35.78 -7.37
C ALA A 223 23.48 -36.65 -6.49
N VAL A 224 22.98 -37.14 -5.35
CA VAL A 224 23.74 -38.04 -4.48
C VAL A 224 24.00 -39.39 -5.15
N THR A 225 23.02 -39.94 -5.88
CA THR A 225 23.23 -41.19 -6.63
C THR A 225 24.24 -41.03 -7.78
N GLU A 226 24.17 -39.92 -8.51
CA GLU A 226 25.13 -39.61 -9.58
C GLU A 226 26.54 -39.38 -9.04
N ALA A 227 26.68 -38.68 -7.91
CA ALA A 227 27.97 -38.48 -7.26
C ALA A 227 28.60 -39.79 -6.78
N ARG A 228 27.79 -40.75 -6.31
CA ARG A 228 28.28 -42.09 -5.94
C ARG A 228 28.76 -42.86 -7.16
N ALA A 229 27.97 -42.88 -8.24
CA ALA A 229 28.37 -43.53 -9.49
C ALA A 229 29.69 -42.96 -10.04
N ALA A 230 29.84 -41.63 -10.05
CA ALA A 230 31.09 -40.98 -10.46
C ALA A 230 32.27 -41.33 -9.54
N GLY A 231 32.03 -41.50 -8.24
CA GLY A 231 33.03 -41.97 -7.28
C GLY A 231 33.49 -43.40 -7.54
N ASP A 232 32.56 -44.29 -7.88
CA ASP A 232 32.84 -45.68 -8.24
C ASP A 232 33.66 -45.75 -9.55
N ASP A 233 33.27 -44.97 -10.57
CA ASP A 233 33.98 -44.86 -11.85
C ASP A 233 35.42 -44.36 -11.67
N LEU A 234 35.62 -43.32 -10.84
CA LEU A 234 36.96 -42.80 -10.54
C LEU A 234 37.83 -43.87 -9.85
N THR A 235 37.23 -44.66 -8.96
CA THR A 235 37.93 -45.75 -8.27
C THR A 235 38.32 -46.85 -9.25
N ALA A 236 37.42 -47.23 -10.17
CA ALA A 236 37.69 -48.19 -11.23
C ALA A 236 38.81 -47.72 -12.18
N LEU A 237 38.81 -46.45 -12.57
CA LEU A 237 39.86 -45.86 -13.42
C LEU A 237 41.22 -45.87 -12.73
N LYS A 238 41.28 -45.53 -11.44
CA LYS A 238 42.53 -45.60 -10.64
C LYS A 238 43.06 -47.03 -10.53
N ALA A 239 42.17 -48.00 -10.30
CA ALA A 239 42.55 -49.41 -10.27
C ALA A 239 43.14 -49.85 -11.61
N ARG A 240 42.48 -49.51 -12.73
CA ARG A 240 42.97 -49.80 -14.09
C ARG A 240 44.32 -49.13 -14.37
N GLN A 241 44.49 -47.87 -13.99
CA GLN A 241 45.77 -47.17 -14.13
C GLN A 241 46.89 -47.88 -13.37
N SER A 242 46.64 -48.31 -12.12
CA SER A 242 47.63 -49.02 -11.31
C SER A 242 48.02 -50.37 -11.92
N GLN A 243 47.05 -51.08 -12.52
CA GLN A 243 47.31 -52.33 -13.22
C GLN A 243 48.17 -52.10 -14.46
N LEU A 244 47.82 -51.13 -15.31
CA LEU A 244 48.59 -50.80 -16.50
C LEU A 244 50.01 -50.37 -16.15
N PHE A 245 50.19 -49.61 -15.07
CA PHE A 245 51.52 -49.21 -14.60
C PHE A 245 52.35 -50.42 -14.16
N ARG A 246 51.76 -51.37 -13.41
CA ARG A 246 52.45 -52.62 -13.02
C ARG A 246 52.80 -53.47 -14.24
N GLU A 247 51.88 -53.61 -15.19
CA GLU A 247 52.12 -54.35 -16.44
C GLU A 247 53.27 -53.73 -17.23
N ALA A 248 53.31 -52.39 -17.34
CA ALA A 248 54.40 -51.67 -17.99
C ALA A 248 55.73 -51.83 -17.23
N GLN A 249 55.72 -51.75 -15.90
CA GLN A 249 56.91 -51.95 -15.07
C GLN A 249 57.47 -53.38 -15.23
N MET A 250 56.61 -54.41 -15.21
CA MET A 250 57.03 -55.79 -15.40
C MET A 250 57.55 -56.03 -16.82
N ALA A 251 56.89 -55.47 -17.85
CA ALA A 251 57.39 -55.52 -19.22
C ALA A 251 58.78 -54.88 -19.33
N TYR A 252 59.00 -53.73 -18.68
CA TYR A 252 60.28 -53.04 -18.71
C TYR A 252 61.39 -53.79 -17.96
N LEU A 253 61.08 -54.37 -16.80
CA LEU A 253 62.03 -55.21 -16.06
C LEU A 253 62.42 -56.46 -16.86
N ASN A 254 61.47 -57.08 -17.55
CA ASN A 254 61.73 -58.26 -18.38
C ASN A 254 62.56 -57.90 -19.63
N VAL A 255 62.33 -56.73 -20.25
CA VAL A 255 63.12 -56.22 -21.38
C VAL A 255 64.63 -56.14 -21.06
N ALA A 256 65.00 -55.94 -19.80
CA ALA A 256 66.40 -55.87 -19.37
C ALA A 256 67.07 -57.24 -19.09
N ALA A 257 66.32 -58.35 -19.12
CA ALA A 257 66.86 -59.69 -18.87
C ALA A 257 67.62 -60.25 -20.11
N PRO A 258 68.78 -60.90 -19.94
CA PRO A 258 69.56 -61.49 -21.03
C PRO A 258 69.07 -62.90 -21.44
N THR A 259 67.87 -63.29 -21.03
CA THR A 259 67.29 -64.62 -21.28
C THR A 259 66.29 -64.60 -22.44
N GLU A 260 65.86 -65.77 -22.92
CA GLU A 260 64.78 -65.94 -23.92
C GLU A 260 63.53 -65.11 -23.56
N ALA A 261 63.16 -65.12 -22.26
CA ALA A 261 62.05 -64.33 -21.73
C ALA A 261 62.25 -62.82 -21.92
N GLY A 262 63.49 -62.34 -21.87
CA GLY A 262 63.84 -60.95 -22.13
C GLY A 262 63.74 -60.58 -23.61
N LEU A 263 64.14 -61.46 -24.52
CA LEU A 263 63.94 -61.25 -25.95
C LEU A 263 62.45 -61.24 -26.32
N GLN A 264 61.67 -62.21 -25.83
CA GLN A 264 60.21 -62.25 -26.04
C GLN A 264 59.50 -61.02 -25.46
N ALA A 265 59.97 -60.51 -24.31
CA ALA A 265 59.45 -59.28 -23.72
C ALA A 265 59.74 -58.06 -24.60
N ARG A 266 60.93 -57.97 -25.21
CA ARG A 266 61.29 -56.91 -26.18
C ARG A 266 60.42 -56.97 -27.42
N GLN A 267 60.23 -58.16 -28.00
CA GLN A 267 59.34 -58.36 -29.14
C GLN A 267 57.90 -57.96 -28.81
N THR A 268 57.39 -58.41 -27.65
CA THR A 268 56.05 -58.08 -27.20
C THR A 268 55.88 -56.57 -26.98
N ALA A 269 56.86 -55.91 -26.36
CA ALA A 269 56.84 -54.47 -26.15
C ALA A 269 56.86 -53.69 -27.48
N ALA A 270 57.74 -54.08 -28.41
CA ALA A 270 57.83 -53.47 -29.74
C ALA A 270 56.53 -53.63 -30.55
N ARG A 271 55.92 -54.82 -30.52
CA ARG A 271 54.63 -55.11 -31.17
C ARG A 271 53.47 -54.32 -30.57
N ARG A 272 53.32 -54.35 -29.23
CA ARG A 272 52.21 -53.67 -28.54
C ARG A 272 52.22 -52.16 -28.74
N SER A 273 53.40 -51.57 -28.80
CA SER A 273 53.57 -50.12 -29.03
C SER A 273 53.72 -49.75 -30.51
N LEU A 274 53.63 -50.74 -31.42
CA LEU A 274 53.71 -50.59 -32.86
C LEU A 274 54.94 -49.78 -33.32
N LEU A 275 56.10 -49.98 -32.67
CA LEU A 275 57.26 -49.08 -32.84
C LEU A 275 57.75 -49.03 -34.29
N ALA A 276 57.89 -50.19 -34.95
CA ALA A 276 58.34 -50.25 -36.34
C ALA A 276 57.38 -49.48 -37.28
N ALA A 277 56.08 -49.66 -37.13
CA ALA A 277 55.08 -48.95 -37.93
C ALA A 277 55.05 -47.44 -37.65
N ARG A 278 55.34 -47.03 -36.41
CA ARG A 278 55.42 -45.61 -36.02
C ARG A 278 56.69 -44.93 -36.54
N CYS A 279 57.78 -45.65 -36.80
CA CYS A 279 59.01 -45.08 -37.35
C CYS A 279 58.73 -44.29 -38.65
N GLY A 280 58.11 -44.92 -39.66
CA GLY A 280 57.81 -44.23 -40.93
C GLY A 280 56.80 -43.07 -40.80
N GLN A 281 55.94 -43.07 -39.79
CA GLN A 281 55.02 -41.96 -39.52
C GLN A 281 55.72 -40.77 -38.86
N VAL A 282 56.65 -41.06 -37.95
CA VAL A 282 57.32 -40.06 -37.11
C VAL A 282 58.58 -39.51 -37.79
N GLU A 283 59.20 -40.25 -38.70
CA GLU A 283 60.37 -39.81 -39.48
C GLU A 283 60.11 -38.50 -40.21
N LYS A 284 58.93 -38.34 -40.82
CA LYS A 284 58.53 -37.10 -41.52
C LYS A 284 58.45 -35.89 -40.61
N ASN A 285 58.29 -36.10 -39.30
CA ASN A 285 58.14 -35.06 -38.29
C ASN A 285 59.49 -34.70 -37.63
N ALA A 286 60.56 -35.45 -37.89
CA ALA A 286 61.88 -35.15 -37.35
C ALA A 286 62.49 -33.93 -38.03
N ARG A 287 63.07 -33.03 -37.23
CA ARG A 287 63.63 -31.75 -37.67
C ARG A 287 65.04 -31.90 -38.22
N ALA A 288 65.88 -32.68 -37.54
CA ALA A 288 67.26 -32.88 -37.96
C ALA A 288 67.37 -34.08 -38.91
N GLU A 289 68.24 -33.94 -39.91
CA GLU A 289 68.54 -35.01 -40.86
C GLU A 289 69.13 -36.25 -40.16
N GLU A 290 69.97 -36.03 -39.14
CA GLU A 290 70.51 -37.12 -38.33
C GLU A 290 69.43 -37.88 -37.55
N THR A 291 68.40 -37.18 -37.06
CA THR A 291 67.26 -37.82 -36.39
C THR A 291 66.46 -38.68 -37.36
N ARG A 292 66.25 -38.22 -38.61
CA ARG A 292 65.59 -39.02 -39.66
C ARG A 292 66.36 -40.31 -39.95
N LYS A 293 67.68 -40.21 -40.12
CA LYS A 293 68.56 -41.40 -40.32
C LYS A 293 68.47 -42.37 -39.15
N ILE A 294 68.43 -41.87 -37.91
CA ILE A 294 68.26 -42.70 -36.71
C ILE A 294 66.91 -43.42 -36.73
N ILE A 295 65.81 -42.73 -37.07
CA ILE A 295 64.46 -43.32 -37.13
C ILE A 295 64.36 -44.38 -38.24
N ALA A 296 64.88 -44.10 -39.44
CA ALA A 296 64.93 -45.08 -40.53
C ALA A 296 65.74 -46.33 -40.13
N ARG A 297 66.84 -46.15 -39.41
CA ARG A 297 67.63 -47.27 -38.88
C ARG A 297 66.88 -48.03 -37.80
N LEU A 298 66.18 -47.33 -36.91
CA LEU A 298 65.33 -47.94 -35.88
C LEU A 298 64.23 -48.78 -36.50
N GLU A 299 63.61 -48.36 -37.61
CA GLU A 299 62.62 -49.18 -38.32
C GLU A 299 63.20 -50.53 -38.73
N VAL A 300 64.40 -50.53 -39.33
CA VAL A 300 65.09 -51.76 -39.75
C VAL A 300 65.45 -52.64 -38.54
N VAL A 301 65.97 -52.04 -37.47
CA VAL A 301 66.36 -52.78 -36.26
C VAL A 301 65.13 -53.37 -35.56
N LEU A 302 64.05 -52.60 -35.40
CA LEU A 302 62.82 -53.06 -34.76
C LEU A 302 62.09 -54.11 -35.60
N THR A 303 62.15 -54.01 -36.93
CA THR A 303 61.63 -55.05 -37.83
C THR A 303 62.44 -56.35 -37.72
N ARG A 304 63.78 -56.26 -37.60
CA ARG A 304 64.63 -57.43 -37.36
C ARG A 304 64.39 -58.05 -35.99
N LEU A 305 64.18 -57.23 -34.96
CA LEU A 305 63.79 -57.72 -33.63
C LEU A 305 62.48 -58.51 -33.70
N ASP A 306 61.51 -58.01 -34.47
CA ASP A 306 60.20 -58.65 -34.63
C ASP A 306 60.26 -60.02 -35.32
N LEU A 307 61.21 -60.17 -36.26
CA LEU A 307 61.44 -61.40 -37.04
C LEU A 307 62.46 -62.34 -36.41
N LEU A 308 63.07 -61.97 -35.28
CA LEU A 308 64.13 -62.75 -34.65
C LEU A 308 63.56 -64.04 -34.04
N ASP A 309 64.16 -65.19 -34.36
CA ASP A 309 63.85 -66.45 -33.71
C ASP A 309 64.60 -66.54 -32.39
N SER A 310 63.88 -66.69 -31.28
CA SER A 310 64.47 -66.75 -29.93
C SER A 310 65.21 -68.05 -29.62
N TYR A 311 65.21 -69.01 -30.55
CA TYR A 311 65.95 -70.26 -30.43
C TYR A 311 67.28 -70.27 -31.19
N ASP A 312 67.58 -69.24 -32.00
CA ASP A 312 68.83 -69.14 -32.77
C ASP A 312 69.80 -68.15 -32.11
N ALA A 313 70.67 -68.66 -31.24
CA ALA A 313 71.69 -67.87 -30.55
C ALA A 313 72.60 -67.06 -31.50
N ARG A 314 72.87 -67.57 -32.72
CA ARG A 314 73.69 -66.83 -33.70
C ARG A 314 72.95 -65.63 -34.25
N ALA A 315 71.63 -65.75 -34.43
CA ALA A 315 70.79 -64.64 -34.85
C ALA A 315 70.68 -63.59 -33.73
N GLU A 316 70.61 -64.00 -32.47
CA GLU A 316 70.65 -63.10 -31.31
C GLU A 316 71.97 -62.32 -31.22
N ASP A 317 73.10 -63.00 -31.36
CA ASP A 317 74.43 -62.36 -31.37
C ASP A 317 74.61 -61.40 -32.55
N ALA A 318 74.11 -61.78 -33.74
CA ALA A 318 74.13 -60.92 -34.93
C ALA A 318 73.22 -59.70 -34.74
N PHE A 319 72.07 -59.86 -34.08
CA PHE A 319 71.18 -58.76 -33.74
C PHE A 319 71.82 -57.82 -32.69
N ALA A 320 72.45 -58.37 -31.67
CA ALA A 320 73.16 -57.57 -30.67
C ALA A 320 74.34 -56.80 -31.27
N SER A 321 75.06 -57.43 -32.17
CA SER A 321 76.10 -56.80 -32.98
C SER A 321 75.54 -55.66 -33.84
N LEU A 322 74.38 -55.85 -34.48
CA LEU A 322 73.73 -54.83 -35.30
C LEU A 322 73.34 -53.58 -34.48
N VAL A 323 72.82 -53.77 -33.26
CA VAL A 323 72.45 -52.66 -32.36
C VAL A 323 73.68 -51.92 -31.86
N SER A 324 74.80 -52.64 -31.65
CA SER A 324 76.05 -52.10 -31.11
C SER A 324 76.96 -51.43 -32.14
N GLN A 325 77.10 -52.00 -33.34
CA GLN A 325 78.10 -51.61 -34.35
C GLN A 325 77.97 -50.13 -34.79
N ASP A 326 76.75 -49.60 -34.81
CA ASP A 326 76.49 -48.22 -35.26
C ASP A 326 76.41 -47.20 -34.11
N GLY A 327 76.64 -47.63 -32.87
CA GLY A 327 76.44 -46.80 -31.68
C GLY A 327 75.02 -46.25 -31.59
N LEU A 328 74.02 -46.99 -32.09
CA LEU A 328 72.66 -46.50 -32.31
C LEU A 328 72.04 -45.94 -31.02
N LEU A 329 72.22 -46.64 -29.89
CA LEU A 329 71.75 -46.18 -28.58
C LEU A 329 72.41 -44.87 -28.13
N ALA A 330 73.72 -44.73 -28.33
CA ALA A 330 74.45 -43.50 -28.00
C ALA A 330 74.02 -42.31 -28.88
N ARG A 331 73.72 -42.57 -30.16
CA ARG A 331 73.18 -41.56 -31.08
C ARG A 331 71.77 -41.12 -30.67
N ILE A 332 70.92 -42.07 -30.27
CA ILE A 332 69.58 -41.77 -29.73
C ILE A 332 69.71 -40.90 -28.47
N GLU A 333 70.61 -41.24 -27.55
CA GLU A 333 70.86 -40.46 -26.33
C GLU A 333 71.32 -39.03 -26.65
N THR A 334 72.20 -38.88 -27.63
CA THR A 334 72.69 -37.57 -28.07
C THR A 334 71.55 -36.69 -28.60
N VAL A 335 70.65 -37.27 -29.41
CA VAL A 335 69.46 -36.56 -29.93
C VAL A 335 68.48 -36.22 -28.82
N LEU A 336 68.25 -37.14 -27.88
CA LEU A 336 67.36 -36.91 -26.74
C LEU A 336 67.90 -35.84 -25.80
N ALA A 337 69.22 -35.81 -25.57
CA ALA A 337 69.88 -34.80 -24.73
C ALA A 337 69.86 -33.41 -25.37
N ALA A 338 69.94 -33.32 -26.71
CA ALA A 338 69.84 -32.06 -27.43
C ALA A 338 68.44 -31.42 -27.34
N GLY A 339 67.38 -32.20 -27.11
CA GLY A 339 66.02 -31.71 -26.83
C GLY A 339 65.33 -30.95 -27.97
N ALA A 340 65.92 -30.89 -29.16
CA ALA A 340 65.47 -30.06 -30.28
C ALA A 340 64.29 -30.65 -31.08
N GLU A 341 63.99 -31.94 -30.88
CA GLU A 341 63.00 -32.70 -31.64
C GLU A 341 61.57 -32.59 -31.05
N PRO A 342 60.52 -32.72 -31.88
CA PRO A 342 59.14 -32.76 -31.43
C PRO A 342 58.85 -33.89 -30.43
N GLU A 343 57.80 -33.72 -29.62
CA GLU A 343 57.42 -34.68 -28.57
C GLU A 343 57.18 -36.09 -29.12
N SER A 344 56.51 -36.22 -30.26
CA SER A 344 56.25 -37.52 -30.91
C SER A 344 57.53 -38.26 -31.29
N VAL A 345 58.55 -37.53 -31.77
CA VAL A 345 59.88 -38.06 -32.10
C VAL A 345 60.62 -38.46 -30.83
N ARG A 346 60.61 -37.60 -29.81
CA ARG A 346 61.26 -37.89 -28.52
C ARG A 346 60.66 -39.11 -27.82
N LEU A 347 59.34 -39.26 -27.82
CA LEU A 347 58.65 -40.42 -27.22
C LEU A 347 59.01 -41.71 -27.96
N LEU A 348 59.00 -41.71 -29.29
CA LEU A 348 59.41 -42.87 -30.09
C LEU A 348 60.87 -43.26 -29.79
N LEU A 349 61.78 -42.29 -29.73
CA LEU A 349 63.19 -42.52 -29.43
C LEU A 349 63.40 -43.05 -28.00
N LEU A 350 62.66 -42.55 -27.02
CA LEU A 350 62.70 -43.04 -25.64
C LEU A 350 62.20 -44.48 -25.54
N GLU A 351 61.05 -44.79 -26.15
CA GLU A 351 60.47 -46.14 -26.16
C GLU A 351 61.37 -47.13 -26.90
N SER A 352 61.95 -46.73 -28.03
CA SER A 352 62.87 -47.57 -28.81
C SER A 352 64.17 -47.82 -28.05
N ARG A 353 64.74 -46.80 -27.41
CA ARG A 353 65.91 -46.96 -26.53
C ARG A 353 65.60 -47.96 -25.43
N LEU A 354 64.47 -47.79 -24.75
CA LEU A 354 64.00 -48.63 -23.66
C LEU A 354 63.95 -50.12 -24.05
N VAL A 355 63.33 -50.43 -25.19
CA VAL A 355 63.25 -51.80 -25.74
C VAL A 355 64.64 -52.36 -26.09
N LEU A 356 65.56 -51.52 -26.57
CA LEU A 356 66.87 -51.96 -27.05
C LEU A 356 67.96 -51.95 -25.96
N THR A 357 67.76 -51.31 -24.81
CA THR A 357 68.78 -51.16 -23.74
C THR A 357 69.32 -52.49 -23.16
N GLY A 358 68.59 -53.59 -23.30
CA GLY A 358 68.98 -54.91 -22.78
C GLY A 358 69.76 -55.78 -23.77
N VAL A 359 69.89 -55.35 -25.03
CA VAL A 359 70.44 -56.17 -26.12
C VAL A 359 71.93 -56.46 -25.96
N ASN A 360 72.69 -55.55 -25.35
CA ASN A 360 74.16 -55.65 -25.25
C ASN A 360 74.65 -56.34 -23.96
N ARG A 361 73.76 -56.97 -23.18
CA ARG A 361 74.11 -57.72 -21.96
C ARG A 361 74.23 -59.23 -22.19
N VAL A 362 74.06 -59.68 -23.44
CA VAL A 362 74.35 -61.05 -23.86
C VAL A 362 75.83 -61.06 -24.28
N GLY A 363 76.67 -61.50 -23.36
CA GLY A 363 78.13 -61.58 -23.49
C GLY A 363 78.72 -62.34 -22.31
#